data_AF-A0A914ALB4-F1
#
_entry.id   AF-A0A914ALB4-F1
#
_cell.length_a   1.000
_cell.length_b   1.000
_cell.length_c   1.000
_cell.angle_alpha   90.00
_cell.angle_beta   90.00
_cell.angle_gamma   90.00
#
_symmetry.space_group_name_H-M   'P 1'
#
loop_
_entity.id
_entity.type
_entity.pdbx_description
1 polymer ?
#
loop_
_entity_poly.entity_id
_entity_poly.type
_entity_poly.pdbx_seq_one_letter_code
_entity_poly.pdbx_strand_id
1 'polypeptide(L)'
;MADSKAVNLGSNLWSPFKELLRTVHAALSQKLPDAFYELDAAIRKHKPDFISLLQNPAKNAQHRLQIQKADQTGLVIEGHPGTKTFPKQFIDEALIISDLFDLNEYAAVELLLSGDQQQPHFPGLTRGLVAVLLYYDGRRSIVNALQLLIQSRKGRTWTLELEDEVSDLTTRFTDKLIKDGLMRKVLRLLLETDVEKQMDKLGQARALGDAKHRHEVMEMLKESRSSLAECLFAWACQSAPSRQDTILLITHLRQHASLEGDGTMDNVTLALLMTCLYCLDVGGAVESCPEDRDEMTKQLPVLRDARFLPELHQLIVKDETAWACPGIAAVLRFAWALMLRNVAQQPELEAMQDYIEEDEMIVDDAMKDNVFRFLKDAVVTSKNFHQSEFCPRRLHNLLTDFIVQMPLKVKEMRNRGDEAGRIIMAHEREGVEPPSTLPRHFQDFMKLLGAFYGNDPLGLELPLEYWCTTDPSSSPSASATYVSHPYQRQSPRQASLFKFIRMAGDLLPPSLYVSYIDMLSGLANGEESSRHCFNLLKMNGMGSGKTIARC
;
A
#
# COMPACT_ATOMS: atom_id res chain seq x y z
N MET A 1 36.71 -12.82 -43.96
CA MET A 1 35.60 -11.85 -43.97
C MET A 1 34.80 -12.10 -42.71
N ALA A 2 35.01 -11.26 -41.69
CA ALA A 2 34.28 -11.38 -40.43
C ALA A 2 32.92 -10.70 -40.60
N ASP A 3 31.86 -11.43 -40.29
CA ASP A 3 30.49 -10.95 -40.24
C ASP A 3 30.41 -9.69 -39.36
N SER A 4 30.30 -8.53 -40.00
CA SER A 4 29.91 -7.27 -39.37
C SER A 4 28.40 -7.35 -39.08
N LYS A 5 28.02 -8.21 -38.13
CA LYS A 5 26.68 -8.11 -37.53
C LYS A 5 26.63 -6.77 -36.84
N ALA A 6 25.67 -5.92 -37.24
CA ALA A 6 25.24 -4.81 -36.40
C ALA A 6 25.05 -5.38 -34.99
N VAL A 7 25.74 -4.81 -34.02
CA VAL A 7 25.63 -5.29 -32.64
C VAL A 7 24.19 -4.99 -32.25
N ASN A 8 23.38 -6.03 -32.11
CA ASN A 8 21.98 -5.93 -31.71
C ASN A 8 22.00 -5.59 -30.21
N LEU A 9 22.18 -4.31 -29.91
CA LEU A 9 22.37 -3.78 -28.56
C LEU A 9 21.00 -3.48 -27.96
N GLY A 10 20.23 -4.51 -27.64
CA GLY A 10 19.01 -4.41 -26.84
C GLY A 10 19.29 -3.95 -25.39
N SER A 11 20.13 -2.94 -25.22
CA SER A 11 20.75 -2.47 -23.99
C SER A 11 20.52 -0.99 -23.71
N ASN A 12 19.76 -0.27 -24.53
CA ASN A 12 19.39 1.12 -24.27
C ASN A 12 18.45 1.18 -23.06
N LEU A 13 18.95 1.77 -21.97
CA LEU A 13 18.30 1.78 -20.66
C LEU A 13 17.32 2.92 -20.42
N TRP A 14 17.18 3.86 -21.37
CA TRP A 14 16.36 5.06 -21.15
C TRP A 14 15.26 5.22 -22.18
N SER A 15 15.58 5.51 -23.45
CA SER A 15 14.57 5.82 -24.48
C SER A 15 13.49 4.73 -24.62
N PRO A 16 13.84 3.43 -24.67
CA PRO A 16 12.83 2.37 -24.82
C PRO A 16 11.87 2.31 -23.63
N PHE A 17 12.33 2.58 -22.41
CA PHE A 17 11.47 2.58 -21.22
C PHE A 17 10.59 3.83 -21.13
N LYS A 18 11.05 4.98 -21.64
CA LYS A 18 10.21 6.17 -21.79
C LYS A 18 9.11 5.97 -22.81
N GLU A 19 9.45 5.40 -23.97
CA GLU A 19 8.49 5.07 -25.01
C GLU A 19 7.46 4.05 -24.50
N LEU A 20 7.91 3.00 -23.82
CA LEU A 20 7.04 2.02 -23.18
C LEU A 20 6.05 2.68 -22.21
N LEU A 21 6.53 3.50 -21.27
CA LEU A 21 5.66 4.19 -20.33
C LEU A 21 4.63 5.08 -21.06
N ARG A 22 5.05 5.79 -22.11
CA ARG A 22 4.14 6.62 -22.91
C ARG A 22 3.06 5.79 -23.59
N THR A 23 3.42 4.66 -24.20
CA THR A 23 2.46 3.74 -24.84
C THR A 23 1.50 3.15 -23.82
N VAL A 24 2.00 2.72 -22.65
CA VAL A 24 1.17 2.20 -21.55
C VAL A 24 0.19 3.28 -21.06
N HIS A 25 0.66 4.51 -20.82
CA HIS A 25 -0.19 5.61 -20.38
C HIS A 25 -1.24 6.01 -21.44
N ALA A 26 -0.87 6.04 -22.72
CA ALA A 26 -1.79 6.32 -23.83
C ALA A 26 -2.94 5.30 -23.90
N ALA A 27 -2.61 4.00 -23.72
CA ALA A 27 -3.61 2.94 -23.74
C ALA A 27 -4.48 2.88 -22.49
N LEU A 28 -3.89 3.02 -21.29
CA LEU A 28 -4.56 2.73 -20.03
C LEU A 28 -5.13 3.96 -19.32
N SER A 29 -4.43 5.09 -19.39
CA SER A 29 -4.85 6.32 -18.70
C SER A 29 -5.63 7.25 -19.62
N GLN A 30 -5.19 7.39 -20.89
CA GLN A 30 -5.86 8.23 -21.89
C GLN A 30 -6.93 7.47 -22.70
N LYS A 31 -6.96 6.14 -22.61
CA LYS A 31 -7.94 5.26 -23.28
C LYS A 31 -8.04 5.50 -24.79
N LEU A 32 -6.89 5.68 -25.45
CA LEU A 32 -6.88 5.90 -26.90
C LEU A 32 -7.36 4.63 -27.65
N PRO A 33 -8.34 4.73 -28.58
CA PRO A 33 -8.97 3.55 -29.21
C PRO A 33 -7.99 2.66 -30.00
N ASP A 34 -6.99 3.26 -30.66
CA ASP A 34 -6.05 2.53 -31.53
C ASP A 34 -4.80 2.03 -30.78
N ALA A 35 -4.67 2.31 -29.48
CA ALA A 35 -3.46 2.03 -28.71
C ALA A 35 -3.33 0.55 -28.30
N PHE A 36 -4.33 -0.29 -28.51
CA PHE A 36 -4.30 -1.71 -28.13
C PHE A 36 -3.15 -2.47 -28.80
N TYR A 37 -3.01 -2.35 -30.13
CA TYR A 37 -1.97 -3.06 -30.88
C TYR A 37 -0.57 -2.58 -30.51
N GLU A 38 -0.41 -1.28 -30.26
CA GLU A 38 0.85 -0.70 -29.79
C GLU A 38 1.19 -1.21 -28.39
N LEU A 39 0.21 -1.29 -27.49
CA LEU A 39 0.37 -1.83 -26.14
C LEU A 39 0.79 -3.30 -26.18
N ASP A 40 0.10 -4.16 -26.93
CA ASP A 40 0.43 -5.59 -27.04
C ASP A 40 1.84 -5.79 -27.61
N ALA A 41 2.21 -5.05 -28.65
CA ALA A 41 3.56 -5.09 -29.22
C ALA A 41 4.62 -4.63 -28.20
N ALA A 42 4.37 -3.52 -27.49
CA ALA A 42 5.30 -2.98 -26.50
C ALA A 42 5.51 -3.92 -25.31
N ILE A 43 4.43 -4.46 -24.74
CA ILE A 43 4.48 -5.41 -23.62
C ILE A 43 5.22 -6.69 -24.01
N ARG A 44 4.97 -7.22 -25.23
CA ARG A 44 5.69 -8.40 -25.72
C ARG A 44 7.18 -8.14 -25.89
N LYS A 45 7.55 -6.99 -26.47
CA LYS A 45 8.93 -6.56 -26.65
C LYS A 45 9.67 -6.44 -25.31
N HIS A 46 9.04 -5.80 -24.33
CA HIS A 46 9.65 -5.50 -23.03
C HIS A 46 9.38 -6.57 -21.95
N LYS A 47 8.79 -7.70 -22.31
CA LYS A 47 8.56 -8.82 -21.37
C LYS A 47 9.85 -9.27 -20.64
N PRO A 48 11.01 -9.43 -21.30
CA PRO A 48 12.25 -9.78 -20.60
C PRO A 48 12.69 -8.74 -19.58
N ASP A 49 12.44 -7.45 -19.86
CA ASP A 49 12.77 -6.35 -18.95
C ASP A 49 11.88 -6.37 -17.70
N PHE A 50 10.59 -6.68 -17.84
CA PHE A 50 9.68 -6.87 -16.70
C PHE A 50 10.00 -8.15 -15.91
N ILE A 51 10.41 -9.23 -16.58
CA ILE A 51 10.83 -10.46 -15.90
C ILE A 51 12.12 -10.23 -15.11
N SER A 52 13.12 -9.58 -15.69
CA SER A 52 14.40 -9.33 -15.01
C SER A 52 14.34 -8.17 -14.02
N LEU A 53 13.40 -7.24 -14.22
CA LEU A 53 13.07 -6.03 -13.46
C LEU A 53 14.28 -5.30 -12.87
N LEU A 54 14.64 -4.17 -13.49
CA LEU A 54 15.74 -3.29 -13.07
C LEU A 54 17.13 -3.96 -13.05
N GLN A 55 17.27 -5.18 -13.56
CA GLN A 55 18.55 -5.83 -13.71
C GLN A 55 19.36 -5.16 -14.83
N ASN A 56 20.57 -4.71 -14.51
CA ASN A 56 21.46 -4.14 -15.50
C ASN A 56 22.01 -5.25 -16.42
N PRO A 57 22.19 -4.96 -17.73
CA PRO A 57 23.00 -5.80 -18.62
C PRO A 57 24.40 -6.02 -18.03
N ALA A 58 24.83 -7.27 -17.92
CA ALA A 58 26.09 -7.63 -17.27
C ALA A 58 27.33 -7.12 -18.04
N LYS A 59 28.39 -6.78 -17.30
CA LYS A 59 29.70 -6.41 -17.87
C LYS A 59 30.28 -7.49 -18.77
N ASN A 60 31.06 -7.07 -19.77
CA ASN A 60 31.74 -8.00 -20.67
C ASN A 60 33.15 -7.51 -21.01
N ALA A 61 34.15 -8.30 -20.62
CA ALA A 61 35.57 -7.97 -20.85
C ALA A 61 35.91 -7.75 -22.33
N GLN A 62 35.27 -8.48 -23.25
CA GLN A 62 35.46 -8.27 -24.69
C GLN A 62 34.86 -6.94 -25.15
N HIS A 63 33.67 -6.58 -24.65
CA HIS A 63 33.05 -5.29 -24.96
C HIS A 63 33.90 -4.14 -24.42
N ARG A 64 34.43 -4.28 -23.21
CA ARG A 64 35.37 -3.31 -22.63
C ARG A 64 36.60 -3.08 -23.50
N LEU A 65 37.22 -4.15 -24.00
CA LEU A 65 38.38 -4.06 -24.91
C LEU A 65 38.03 -3.40 -26.25
N GLN A 66 36.83 -3.65 -26.78
CA GLN A 66 36.35 -3.03 -28.01
C GLN A 66 36.15 -1.52 -27.82
N ILE A 67 35.54 -1.11 -26.70
CA ILE A 67 35.29 0.29 -26.38
C ILE A 67 36.59 1.05 -26.09
N GLN A 68 37.57 0.42 -25.44
CA GLN A 68 38.91 1.01 -25.26
C GLN A 68 39.64 1.30 -26.57
N LYS A 69 39.29 0.61 -27.67
CA LYS A 69 39.87 0.79 -29.01
C LYS A 69 38.98 1.61 -29.94
N ALA A 70 37.87 2.15 -29.43
CA ALA A 70 36.88 2.88 -30.22
C ALA A 70 37.40 4.21 -30.80
N ASP A 71 38.53 4.71 -30.30
CA ASP A 71 39.23 5.88 -30.86
C ASP A 71 39.84 5.56 -32.24
N GLN A 72 40.21 4.30 -32.48
CA GLN A 72 40.87 3.84 -33.70
C GLN A 72 39.96 3.01 -34.61
N THR A 73 39.24 2.03 -34.06
CA THR A 73 38.42 1.10 -34.87
C THR A 73 37.00 1.61 -35.09
N GLY A 74 36.56 2.56 -34.26
CA GLY A 74 35.16 2.96 -34.17
C GLY A 74 34.25 1.85 -33.63
N LEU A 75 33.00 2.23 -33.33
CA LEU A 75 31.93 1.33 -32.90
C LEU A 75 30.74 1.46 -33.85
N VAL A 76 30.03 0.36 -34.06
CA VAL A 76 28.74 0.39 -34.75
C VAL A 76 27.68 0.74 -33.72
N ILE A 77 26.94 1.82 -33.95
CA ILE A 77 25.87 2.30 -33.06
C ILE A 77 24.54 2.05 -33.76
N GLU A 78 23.53 1.59 -33.01
CA GLU A 78 22.19 1.41 -33.55
C GLU A 78 21.63 2.73 -34.11
N GLY A 79 20.93 2.65 -35.25
CA GLY A 79 20.34 3.81 -35.92
C GLY A 79 21.33 4.74 -36.66
N HIS A 80 22.64 4.47 -36.62
CA HIS A 80 23.64 5.25 -37.35
C HIS A 80 24.29 4.45 -38.48
N PRO A 81 24.45 5.01 -39.69
CA PRO A 81 25.14 4.33 -40.77
C PRO A 81 26.66 4.31 -40.53
N GLY A 82 27.24 3.12 -40.42
CA GLY A 82 28.68 2.88 -40.35
C GLY A 82 29.29 2.88 -38.94
N THR A 83 30.61 2.74 -38.88
CA THR A 83 31.39 2.80 -37.64
C THR A 83 31.70 4.25 -37.27
N LYS A 84 31.45 4.62 -36.01
CA LYS A 84 31.72 5.95 -35.46
C LYS A 84 32.87 5.88 -34.47
N THR A 85 33.89 6.72 -34.64
CA THR A 85 35.00 6.85 -33.68
C THR A 85 34.64 7.78 -32.53
N PHE A 86 35.23 7.53 -31.37
CA PHE A 86 34.96 8.29 -30.15
C PHE A 86 36.23 8.91 -29.57
N PRO A 87 36.18 10.17 -29.08
CA PRO A 87 37.29 10.76 -28.36
C PRO A 87 37.62 9.97 -27.09
N LYS A 88 38.91 9.92 -26.70
CA LYS A 88 39.36 9.21 -25.49
C LYS A 88 38.60 9.63 -24.23
N GLN A 89 38.33 10.93 -24.09
CA GLN A 89 37.55 11.46 -22.97
C GLN A 89 36.14 10.83 -22.89
N PHE A 90 35.46 10.64 -24.03
CA PHE A 90 34.14 10.01 -24.07
C PHE A 90 34.23 8.53 -23.69
N ILE A 91 35.26 7.82 -24.17
CA ILE A 91 35.52 6.42 -23.84
C ILE A 91 35.74 6.26 -22.33
N ASP A 92 36.57 7.12 -21.74
CA ASP A 92 36.87 7.10 -20.30
C ASP A 92 35.60 7.38 -19.48
N GLU A 93 34.79 8.38 -19.87
CA GLU A 93 33.50 8.68 -19.22
C GLU A 93 32.53 7.49 -19.32
N ALA A 94 32.44 6.81 -20.46
CA ALA A 94 31.58 5.64 -20.63
C ALA A 94 32.03 4.45 -19.75
N LEU A 95 33.34 4.23 -19.62
CA LEU A 95 33.89 3.20 -18.73
C LEU A 95 33.65 3.55 -17.25
N ILE A 96 33.71 4.82 -16.86
CA ILE A 96 33.32 5.28 -15.51
C ILE A 96 31.86 4.96 -15.24
N ILE A 97 30.95 5.25 -16.19
CA ILE A 97 29.51 4.93 -16.05
C ILE A 97 29.29 3.42 -15.94
N SER A 98 29.97 2.63 -16.77
CA SER A 98 29.95 1.17 -16.70
C SER A 98 30.38 0.68 -15.31
N ASP A 99 31.44 1.24 -14.75
CA ASP A 99 31.94 0.86 -13.43
C ASP A 99 31.02 1.34 -12.29
N LEU A 100 30.44 2.53 -12.41
CA LEU A 100 29.52 3.11 -11.45
C LEU A 100 28.26 2.26 -11.27
N PHE A 101 27.63 1.86 -12.37
CA PHE A 101 26.34 1.14 -12.34
C PHE A 101 26.48 -0.37 -12.47
N ASP A 102 27.70 -0.90 -12.52
CA ASP A 102 27.96 -2.29 -12.89
C ASP A 102 27.21 -2.70 -14.16
N LEU A 103 27.43 -1.93 -15.22
CA LEU A 103 26.67 -1.95 -16.45
C LEU A 103 27.54 -2.38 -17.64
N ASN A 104 26.98 -3.14 -18.59
CA ASN A 104 27.65 -3.47 -19.84
C ASN A 104 28.22 -2.22 -20.53
N GLU A 105 29.42 -2.33 -21.06
CA GLU A 105 30.15 -1.19 -21.59
C GLU A 105 29.44 -0.54 -22.79
N TYR A 106 28.76 -1.30 -23.65
CA TYR A 106 27.97 -0.71 -24.75
C TYR A 106 26.73 0.03 -24.24
N ALA A 107 26.04 -0.53 -23.24
CA ALA A 107 24.91 0.14 -22.60
C ALA A 107 25.33 1.47 -21.96
N ALA A 108 26.53 1.52 -21.37
CA ALA A 108 27.10 2.74 -20.83
C ALA A 108 27.43 3.78 -21.91
N VAL A 109 27.93 3.34 -23.08
CA VAL A 109 28.14 4.21 -24.25
C VAL A 109 26.81 4.78 -24.76
N GLU A 110 25.78 3.95 -24.92
CA GLU A 110 24.44 4.39 -25.36
C GLU A 110 23.80 5.37 -24.38
N LEU A 111 23.93 5.10 -23.08
CA LEU A 111 23.44 5.99 -22.04
C LEU A 111 24.18 7.34 -22.05
N LEU A 112 25.49 7.34 -22.25
CA LEU A 112 26.29 8.57 -22.34
C LEU A 112 25.99 9.36 -23.62
N LEU A 113 25.78 8.67 -24.75
CA LEU A 113 25.29 9.28 -25.99
C LEU A 113 23.93 9.95 -25.79
N SER A 114 23.01 9.29 -25.10
CA SER A 114 21.70 9.86 -24.74
C SER A 114 21.88 11.09 -23.85
N GLY A 115 22.81 11.02 -22.88
CA GLY A 115 23.17 12.16 -22.02
C GLY A 115 23.72 13.35 -22.80
N ASP A 116 24.57 13.11 -23.80
CA ASP A 116 25.14 14.13 -24.69
C ASP A 116 24.05 14.79 -25.55
N GLN A 117 23.13 14.00 -26.10
CA GLN A 117 21.99 14.49 -26.88
C GLN A 117 21.01 15.32 -26.04
N GLN A 118 20.78 14.93 -24.79
CA GLN A 118 19.85 15.61 -23.88
C GLN A 118 20.48 16.80 -23.15
N GLN A 119 21.81 16.91 -23.14
CA GLN A 119 22.55 17.96 -22.43
C GLN A 119 22.02 19.39 -22.64
N PRO A 120 21.56 19.81 -23.84
CA PRO A 120 21.01 21.16 -24.04
C PRO A 120 19.80 21.49 -23.15
N HIS A 121 19.06 20.50 -22.68
CA HIS A 121 17.91 20.68 -21.77
C HIS A 121 18.31 20.82 -20.29
N PHE A 122 19.58 20.56 -19.96
CA PHE A 122 20.12 20.56 -18.60
C PHE A 122 21.29 21.54 -18.48
N PRO A 123 21.03 22.86 -18.52
CA PRO A 123 22.07 23.86 -18.48
C PRO A 123 22.89 23.74 -17.19
N GLY A 124 24.22 23.74 -17.32
CA GLY A 124 25.15 23.61 -16.18
C GLY A 124 25.53 22.18 -15.82
N LEU A 125 24.92 21.16 -16.43
CA LEU A 125 25.31 19.76 -16.21
C LEU A 125 26.21 19.23 -17.34
N THR A 126 27.16 18.38 -16.97
CA THR A 126 27.97 17.62 -17.95
C THR A 126 27.14 16.45 -18.49
N ARG A 127 27.43 15.98 -19.71
CA ARG A 127 26.77 14.79 -20.28
C ARG A 127 26.80 13.56 -19.37
N GLY A 128 27.85 13.38 -18.57
CA GLY A 128 27.93 12.30 -17.58
C GLY A 128 26.92 12.44 -16.43
N LEU A 129 26.73 13.66 -15.91
CA LEU A 129 25.70 13.93 -14.90
C LEU A 129 24.28 13.79 -15.47
N VAL A 130 24.08 14.18 -16.73
CA VAL A 130 22.82 13.95 -17.44
C VAL A 130 22.58 12.45 -17.62
N ALA A 131 23.59 11.67 -18.03
CA ALA A 131 23.50 10.22 -18.14
C ALA A 131 23.09 9.54 -16.82
N VAL A 132 23.57 10.04 -15.67
CA VAL A 132 23.12 9.59 -14.34
C VAL A 132 21.62 9.86 -14.13
N LEU A 133 21.11 11.04 -14.52
CA LEU A 133 19.67 11.33 -14.46
C LEU A 133 18.87 10.38 -15.36
N LEU A 134 19.31 10.20 -16.61
CA LEU A 134 18.62 9.35 -17.58
C LEU A 134 18.59 7.87 -17.13
N TYR A 135 19.64 7.40 -16.45
CA TYR A 135 19.68 6.05 -15.87
C TYR A 135 18.54 5.84 -14.87
N TYR A 136 18.41 6.75 -13.90
CA TYR A 136 17.36 6.64 -12.89
C TYR A 136 15.96 6.95 -13.47
N ASP A 137 15.85 7.87 -14.42
CA ASP A 137 14.58 8.16 -15.11
C ASP A 137 14.09 6.96 -15.93
N GLY A 138 15.00 6.21 -16.58
CA GLY A 138 14.67 4.99 -17.31
C GLY A 138 14.15 3.90 -16.38
N ARG A 139 14.84 3.66 -15.26
CA ARG A 139 14.41 2.71 -14.22
C ARG A 139 13.06 3.08 -13.61
N ARG A 140 12.86 4.35 -13.30
CA ARG A 140 11.58 4.88 -12.83
C ARG A 140 10.47 4.63 -13.85
N SER A 141 10.77 4.83 -15.14
CA SER A 141 9.78 4.69 -16.21
C SER A 141 9.28 3.25 -16.38
N ILE A 142 10.16 2.25 -16.30
CA ILE A 142 9.73 0.84 -16.36
C ILE A 142 8.93 0.42 -15.11
N VAL A 143 9.26 0.94 -13.92
CA VAL A 143 8.49 0.66 -12.69
C VAL A 143 7.11 1.31 -12.78
N ASN A 144 7.01 2.56 -13.23
CA ASN A 144 5.73 3.25 -13.38
C ASN A 144 4.86 2.58 -14.46
N ALA A 145 5.47 2.08 -15.54
CA ALA A 145 4.78 1.28 -16.54
C ALA A 145 4.23 -0.02 -15.95
N LEU A 146 5.03 -0.73 -15.13
CA LEU A 146 4.58 -1.92 -14.41
C LEU A 146 3.40 -1.61 -13.48
N GLN A 147 3.49 -0.52 -12.73
CA GLN A 147 2.44 -0.08 -11.81
C GLN A 147 1.12 0.15 -12.55
N LEU A 148 1.13 0.90 -13.66
CA LEU A 148 -0.06 1.14 -14.48
C LEU A 148 -0.65 -0.16 -15.03
N LEU A 149 0.19 -1.09 -15.49
CA LEU A 149 -0.24 -2.41 -15.98
C LEU A 149 -0.89 -3.26 -14.88
N ILE A 150 -0.40 -3.18 -13.65
CA ILE A 150 -1.00 -3.86 -12.50
C ILE A 150 -2.30 -3.18 -12.10
N GLN A 151 -2.37 -1.85 -12.15
CA GLN A 151 -3.58 -1.10 -11.80
C GLN A 151 -4.72 -1.31 -12.80
N SER A 152 -4.41 -1.57 -14.07
CA SER A 152 -5.41 -1.76 -15.12
C SER A 152 -6.01 -3.16 -15.20
N ARG A 153 -5.52 -4.11 -14.41
CA ARG A 153 -6.01 -5.48 -14.44
C ARG A 153 -7.43 -5.57 -13.88
N LYS A 154 -8.15 -6.63 -14.27
CA LYS A 154 -9.43 -6.99 -13.66
C LYS A 154 -9.21 -7.42 -12.21
N GLY A 155 -10.04 -6.95 -11.29
CA GLY A 155 -9.91 -7.32 -9.89
C GLY A 155 -11.07 -6.86 -9.01
N ARG A 156 -10.84 -6.96 -7.69
CA ARG A 156 -11.86 -6.86 -6.65
C ARG A 156 -12.25 -5.44 -6.26
N THR A 157 -11.30 -4.50 -6.32
CA THR A 157 -11.45 -3.22 -5.60
C THR A 157 -11.86 -2.08 -6.52
N TRP A 158 -11.34 -2.03 -7.75
CA TRP A 158 -11.70 -1.01 -8.73
C TRP A 158 -11.68 -1.56 -10.15
N THR A 159 -12.26 -0.79 -11.06
CA THR A 159 -12.12 -0.95 -12.51
C THR A 159 -11.71 0.39 -13.11
N LEU A 160 -10.87 0.35 -14.15
CA LEU A 160 -10.50 1.56 -14.90
C LEU A 160 -11.45 1.82 -16.08
N GLU A 161 -12.57 1.09 -16.19
CA GLU A 161 -13.52 1.20 -17.31
C GLU A 161 -12.79 1.16 -18.66
N LEU A 162 -11.92 0.16 -18.81
CA LEU A 162 -11.21 -0.13 -20.05
C LEU A 162 -11.99 -1.15 -20.85
N GLU A 163 -11.74 -1.20 -22.16
CA GLU A 163 -12.23 -2.29 -23.00
C GLU A 163 -11.77 -3.65 -22.47
N ASP A 164 -12.61 -4.67 -22.62
CA ASP A 164 -12.37 -6.01 -22.08
C ASP A 164 -11.06 -6.60 -22.60
N GLU A 165 -10.75 -6.41 -23.88
CA GLU A 165 -9.54 -6.92 -24.50
C GLU A 165 -8.26 -6.33 -23.86
N VAL A 166 -8.26 -5.04 -23.55
CA VAL A 166 -7.14 -4.33 -22.88
C VAL A 166 -6.97 -4.88 -21.46
N SER A 167 -8.09 -5.00 -20.74
CA SER A 167 -8.11 -5.52 -19.37
C SER A 167 -7.63 -6.99 -19.31
N ASP A 168 -8.04 -7.81 -20.27
CA ASP A 168 -7.63 -9.22 -20.37
C ASP A 168 -6.16 -9.37 -20.78
N LEU A 169 -5.66 -8.48 -21.65
CA LEU A 169 -4.24 -8.43 -22.01
C LEU A 169 -3.38 -8.13 -20.78
N THR A 170 -3.69 -7.06 -20.05
CA THR A 170 -2.92 -6.63 -18.87
C THR A 170 -3.03 -7.62 -17.71
N THR A 171 -4.20 -8.22 -17.48
CA THR A 171 -4.40 -9.28 -16.49
C THR A 171 -3.55 -10.51 -16.82
N ARG A 172 -3.64 -11.04 -18.05
CA ARG A 172 -2.83 -12.22 -18.46
C ARG A 172 -1.33 -11.96 -18.44
N PHE A 173 -0.92 -10.73 -18.73
CA PHE A 173 0.49 -10.34 -18.68
C PHE A 173 1.01 -10.30 -17.25
N THR A 174 0.32 -9.59 -16.35
CA THR A 174 0.71 -9.44 -14.95
C THR A 174 0.64 -10.75 -14.17
N ASP A 175 -0.33 -11.63 -14.47
CA ASP A 175 -0.39 -13.00 -13.94
C ASP A 175 0.88 -13.81 -14.24
N LYS A 176 1.46 -13.65 -15.44
CA LYS A 176 2.72 -14.31 -15.80
C LYS A 176 3.88 -13.75 -14.99
N LEU A 177 3.94 -12.43 -14.80
CA LEU A 177 5.01 -11.80 -14.02
C LEU A 177 4.99 -12.27 -12.56
N ILE A 178 3.82 -12.36 -11.94
CA ILE A 178 3.69 -12.86 -10.56
C ILE A 178 4.08 -14.33 -10.46
N LYS A 179 3.65 -15.17 -11.41
CA LYS A 179 4.10 -16.57 -11.51
C LYS A 179 5.61 -16.70 -11.69
N ASP A 180 6.23 -15.75 -12.41
CA ASP A 180 7.69 -15.65 -12.60
C ASP A 180 8.41 -14.98 -11.40
N GLY A 181 7.73 -14.85 -10.24
CA GLY A 181 8.32 -14.42 -8.98
C GLY A 181 8.50 -12.91 -8.85
N LEU A 182 7.61 -12.10 -9.46
CA LEU A 182 7.63 -10.63 -9.33
C LEU A 182 7.62 -10.17 -7.87
N MET A 183 6.80 -10.77 -7.00
CA MET A 183 6.72 -10.43 -5.56
C MET A 183 8.11 -10.47 -4.91
N ARG A 184 8.78 -11.63 -4.97
CA ARG A 184 10.14 -11.81 -4.43
C ARG A 184 11.13 -10.81 -5.02
N LYS A 185 11.01 -10.52 -6.31
CA LYS A 185 11.92 -9.62 -7.02
C LYS A 185 11.77 -8.18 -6.55
N VAL A 186 10.53 -7.70 -6.41
CA VAL A 186 10.23 -6.37 -5.88
C VAL A 186 10.73 -6.22 -4.44
N LEU A 187 10.43 -7.17 -3.55
CA LEU A 187 10.90 -7.13 -2.16
C LEU A 187 12.44 -7.11 -2.07
N ARG A 188 13.12 -7.87 -2.92
CA ARG A 188 14.59 -7.83 -3.03
C ARG A 188 15.08 -6.44 -3.51
N LEU A 189 14.47 -5.86 -4.53
CA LEU A 189 14.85 -4.54 -5.05
C LEU A 189 14.65 -3.42 -4.01
N LEU A 190 13.63 -3.54 -3.15
CA LEU A 190 13.42 -2.62 -2.04
C LEU A 190 14.55 -2.69 -0.99
N LEU A 191 15.23 -3.83 -0.85
CA LEU A 191 16.41 -3.95 0.00
C LEU A 191 17.68 -3.41 -0.67
N GLU A 192 17.83 -3.67 -1.97
CA GLU A 192 19.02 -3.28 -2.75
C GLU A 192 19.06 -1.77 -3.04
N THR A 193 17.91 -1.12 -3.14
CA THR A 193 17.77 0.29 -3.56
C THR A 193 17.64 1.24 -2.36
N ASP A 194 18.47 1.09 -1.34
CA ASP A 194 18.49 2.01 -0.20
C ASP A 194 18.94 3.43 -0.65
N VAL A 195 18.12 4.46 -0.37
CA VAL A 195 18.35 5.81 -0.92
C VAL A 195 19.66 6.40 -0.42
N GLU A 196 19.96 6.28 0.87
CA GLU A 196 21.16 6.85 1.47
C GLU A 196 22.42 6.19 0.92
N LYS A 197 22.45 4.84 0.90
CA LYS A 197 23.59 4.09 0.35
C LYS A 197 23.83 4.39 -1.13
N GLN A 198 22.77 4.56 -1.92
CA GLN A 198 22.90 4.92 -3.33
C GLN A 198 23.42 6.35 -3.50
N MET A 199 22.90 7.31 -2.73
CA MET A 199 23.38 8.69 -2.77
C MET A 199 24.85 8.80 -2.31
N ASP A 200 25.26 8.05 -1.29
CA ASP A 200 26.65 7.99 -0.83
C ASP A 200 27.57 7.39 -1.89
N LYS A 201 27.16 6.28 -2.53
CA LYS A 201 27.91 5.66 -3.64
C LYS A 201 28.13 6.65 -4.79
N LEU A 202 27.09 7.37 -5.20
CA LEU A 202 27.18 8.39 -6.25
C LEU A 202 28.05 9.57 -5.83
N GLY A 203 27.95 10.00 -4.56
CA GLY A 203 28.78 11.05 -3.98
C GLY A 203 30.27 10.71 -3.99
N GLN A 204 30.63 9.51 -3.56
CA GLN A 204 32.01 8.99 -3.57
C GLN A 204 32.57 8.92 -5.00
N ALA A 205 31.74 8.53 -5.97
CA ALA A 205 32.11 8.47 -7.37
C ALA A 205 32.11 9.84 -8.09
N ARG A 206 31.83 10.95 -7.39
CA ARG A 206 31.69 12.30 -7.96
C ARG A 206 30.65 12.35 -9.09
N ALA A 207 29.62 11.51 -9.01
CA ALA A 207 28.54 11.39 -9.98
C ALA A 207 27.30 12.25 -9.62
N LEU A 208 27.47 13.17 -8.66
CA LEU A 208 26.43 14.11 -8.22
C LEU A 208 26.87 15.55 -8.51
N GLY A 209 25.99 16.30 -9.17
CA GLY A 209 26.18 17.70 -9.50
C GLY A 209 25.84 18.65 -8.36
N ASP A 210 25.15 19.73 -8.74
CA ASP A 210 24.65 20.75 -7.82
C ASP A 210 23.49 20.25 -6.93
N ALA A 211 22.98 21.14 -6.07
CA ALA A 211 21.89 20.80 -5.16
C ALA A 211 20.62 20.33 -5.91
N LYS A 212 20.35 20.90 -7.09
CA LYS A 212 19.21 20.54 -7.92
C LYS A 212 19.36 19.11 -8.46
N HIS A 213 20.50 18.79 -9.07
CA HIS A 213 20.79 17.45 -9.57
C HIS A 213 20.71 16.39 -8.46
N ARG A 214 21.28 16.69 -7.29
CA ARG A 214 21.22 15.81 -6.11
C ARG A 214 19.78 15.54 -5.67
N HIS A 215 18.96 16.58 -5.63
CA HIS A 215 17.55 16.47 -5.28
C HIS A 215 16.78 15.62 -6.31
N GLU A 216 16.97 15.88 -7.61
CA GLU A 216 16.30 15.11 -8.68
C GLU A 216 16.65 13.62 -8.63
N VAL A 217 17.92 13.26 -8.44
CA VAL A 217 18.35 11.85 -8.30
C VAL A 217 17.72 11.22 -7.06
N MET A 218 17.73 11.92 -5.93
CA MET A 218 17.16 11.43 -4.68
C MET A 218 15.64 11.20 -4.80
N GLU A 219 14.90 12.12 -5.42
CA GLU A 219 13.46 11.98 -5.61
C GLU A 219 13.14 10.85 -6.59
N MET A 220 13.88 10.67 -7.68
CA MET A 220 13.69 9.52 -8.58
C MET A 220 13.93 8.17 -7.89
N LEU A 221 14.90 8.11 -6.96
CA LEU A 221 15.15 6.92 -6.14
C LEU A 221 13.97 6.64 -5.19
N LYS A 222 13.49 7.66 -4.48
CA LYS A 222 12.34 7.55 -3.57
C LYS A 222 11.06 7.16 -4.31
N GLU A 223 10.81 7.78 -5.47
CA GLU A 223 9.66 7.47 -6.32
C GLU A 223 9.75 6.03 -6.82
N SER A 224 10.90 5.61 -7.35
CA SER A 224 11.08 4.22 -7.83
C SER A 224 10.82 3.19 -6.72
N ARG A 225 11.29 3.44 -5.49
CA ARG A 225 11.00 2.57 -4.33
C ARG A 225 9.51 2.56 -3.99
N SER A 226 8.89 3.73 -3.97
CA SER A 226 7.46 3.89 -3.69
C SER A 226 6.62 3.14 -4.72
N SER A 227 6.85 3.37 -6.00
CA SER A 227 6.15 2.71 -7.11
C SER A 227 6.38 1.19 -7.12
N LEU A 228 7.55 0.71 -6.71
CA LEU A 228 7.80 -0.73 -6.49
C LEU A 228 6.89 -1.30 -5.39
N ALA A 229 6.79 -0.63 -4.24
CA ALA A 229 5.90 -1.07 -3.17
C ALA A 229 4.42 -0.97 -3.57
N GLU A 230 4.06 0.10 -4.28
CA GLU A 230 2.71 0.33 -4.80
C GLU A 230 2.31 -0.70 -5.87
N CYS A 231 3.25 -1.27 -6.63
CA CYS A 231 2.98 -2.42 -7.50
C CYS A 231 2.41 -3.60 -6.69
N LEU A 232 2.97 -3.90 -5.53
CA LEU A 232 2.51 -5.00 -4.68
C LEU A 232 1.18 -4.66 -4.02
N PHE A 233 1.03 -3.42 -3.55
CA PHE A 233 -0.22 -2.93 -2.99
C PHE A 233 -1.36 -3.03 -4.01
N ALA A 234 -1.16 -2.47 -5.21
CA ALA A 234 -2.15 -2.51 -6.28
C ALA A 234 -2.49 -3.95 -6.68
N TRP A 235 -1.50 -4.84 -6.71
CA TRP A 235 -1.72 -6.26 -6.95
C TRP A 235 -2.64 -6.86 -5.88
N ALA A 236 -2.36 -6.66 -4.59
CA ALA A 236 -3.13 -7.22 -3.49
C ALA A 236 -4.57 -6.70 -3.44
N CYS A 237 -4.80 -5.43 -3.76
CA CYS A 237 -6.15 -4.89 -3.90
C CYS A 237 -6.95 -5.60 -5.00
N GLN A 238 -6.32 -5.94 -6.12
CA GLN A 238 -7.01 -6.54 -7.26
C GLN A 238 -7.08 -8.07 -7.22
N SER A 239 -6.11 -8.75 -6.61
CA SER A 239 -6.14 -10.20 -6.40
C SER A 239 -5.42 -10.64 -5.15
N ALA A 240 -5.91 -11.70 -4.53
CA ALA A 240 -5.26 -12.28 -3.37
C ALA A 240 -3.95 -12.98 -3.77
N PRO A 241 -2.80 -12.63 -3.14
CA PRO A 241 -1.53 -13.30 -3.39
C PRO A 241 -1.53 -14.76 -2.95
N SER A 242 -0.58 -15.54 -3.46
CA SER A 242 -0.42 -16.93 -3.04
C SER A 242 0.05 -17.02 -1.58
N ARG A 243 -0.14 -18.18 -0.94
CA ARG A 243 0.40 -18.45 0.40
C ARG A 243 1.89 -18.11 0.51
N GLN A 244 2.68 -18.53 -0.47
CA GLN A 244 4.13 -18.30 -0.48
C GLN A 244 4.47 -16.82 -0.57
N ASP A 245 3.75 -16.07 -1.41
CA ASP A 245 3.95 -14.63 -1.55
C ASP A 245 3.55 -13.87 -0.28
N THR A 246 2.46 -14.26 0.36
CA THR A 246 2.03 -13.67 1.63
C THR A 246 3.05 -13.93 2.75
N ILE A 247 3.60 -15.15 2.83
CA ILE A 247 4.68 -15.47 3.79
C ILE A 247 5.93 -14.63 3.51
N LEU A 248 6.34 -14.48 2.24
CA LEU A 248 7.49 -13.66 1.85
C LEU A 248 7.30 -12.19 2.25
N LEU A 249 6.12 -11.65 2.00
CA LEU A 249 5.77 -10.26 2.34
C LEU A 249 5.79 -10.02 3.85
N ILE A 250 5.15 -10.89 4.64
CA ILE A 250 5.13 -10.79 6.10
C ILE A 250 6.54 -10.93 6.69
N THR A 251 7.34 -11.86 6.17
CA THR A 251 8.74 -12.06 6.59
C THR A 251 9.58 -10.81 6.30
N HIS A 252 9.38 -10.19 5.14
CA HIS A 252 10.08 -8.96 4.77
C HIS A 252 9.72 -7.80 5.70
N LEU A 253 8.43 -7.58 5.98
CA LEU A 253 8.00 -6.56 6.94
C LEU A 253 8.55 -6.82 8.35
N ARG A 254 8.56 -8.08 8.80
CA ARG A 254 9.13 -8.43 10.10
C ARG A 254 10.58 -8.01 10.24
N GLN A 255 11.39 -8.20 9.20
CA GLN A 255 12.83 -7.98 9.25
C GLN A 255 13.24 -6.54 8.94
N HIS A 256 12.44 -5.82 8.16
CA HIS A 256 12.91 -4.60 7.50
C HIS A 256 11.98 -3.38 7.61
N ALA A 257 10.82 -3.51 8.27
CA ALA A 257 9.96 -2.35 8.47
C ALA A 257 10.63 -1.27 9.32
N SER A 258 10.43 -0.03 8.92
CA SER A 258 10.98 1.16 9.58
C SER A 258 9.90 2.24 9.78
N LEU A 259 10.19 3.16 10.69
CA LEU A 259 9.41 4.38 10.89
C LEU A 259 10.29 5.59 10.56
N GLU A 260 9.67 6.70 10.17
CA GLU A 260 10.33 8.00 10.07
C GLU A 260 10.76 8.49 11.46
N GLY A 261 11.65 9.50 11.50
CA GLY A 261 12.17 10.05 12.76
C GLY A 261 11.11 10.69 13.68
N ASP A 262 9.93 10.99 13.15
CA ASP A 262 8.76 11.48 13.90
C ASP A 262 7.84 10.36 14.41
N GLY A 263 8.17 9.09 14.12
CA GLY A 263 7.39 7.92 14.51
C GLY A 263 6.27 7.52 13.52
N THR A 264 6.11 8.25 12.41
CA THR A 264 5.15 7.89 11.35
C THR A 264 5.70 6.81 10.41
N MET A 265 4.84 6.14 9.64
CA MET A 265 5.31 5.15 8.66
C MET A 265 5.83 5.84 7.39
N ASP A 266 6.96 5.35 6.89
CA ASP A 266 7.42 5.70 5.54
C ASP A 266 6.51 5.08 4.47
N ASN A 267 6.51 5.66 3.27
CA ASN A 267 5.61 5.24 2.19
C ASN A 267 5.73 3.76 1.81
N VAL A 268 6.97 3.23 1.80
CA VAL A 268 7.22 1.84 1.41
C VAL A 268 6.65 0.91 2.48
N THR A 269 6.97 1.16 3.75
CA THR A 269 6.45 0.36 4.86
C THR A 269 4.91 0.42 4.94
N LEU A 270 4.32 1.61 4.73
CA LEU A 270 2.86 1.78 4.68
C LEU A 270 2.25 0.95 3.54
N ALA A 271 2.75 1.08 2.31
CA ALA A 271 2.23 0.34 1.16
C ALA A 271 2.33 -1.18 1.37
N LEU A 272 3.42 -1.68 1.94
CA LEU A 272 3.60 -3.10 2.24
C LEU A 272 2.68 -3.57 3.39
N LEU A 273 2.49 -2.78 4.44
CA LEU A 273 1.51 -3.08 5.49
C LEU A 273 0.10 -3.18 4.91
N MET A 274 -0.30 -2.20 4.09
CA MET A 274 -1.59 -2.20 3.44
C MET A 274 -1.73 -3.39 2.48
N THR A 275 -0.66 -3.78 1.78
CA THR A 275 -0.61 -5.00 0.97
C THR A 275 -0.96 -6.21 1.83
N CYS A 276 -0.32 -6.39 3.01
CA CYS A 276 -0.66 -7.47 3.93
C CYS A 276 -2.11 -7.41 4.41
N LEU A 277 -2.64 -6.23 4.74
CA LEU A 277 -4.01 -6.07 5.19
C LEU A 277 -5.03 -6.47 4.09
N TYR A 278 -4.72 -6.24 2.82
CA TYR A 278 -5.52 -6.70 1.68
C TYR A 278 -5.33 -8.19 1.37
N CYS A 279 -4.17 -8.78 1.67
CA CYS A 279 -3.97 -10.23 1.61
C CYS A 279 -4.83 -10.98 2.64
N LEU A 280 -5.03 -10.38 3.81
CA LEU A 280 -5.87 -10.89 4.89
C LEU A 280 -7.34 -10.45 4.76
N ASP A 281 -7.67 -9.72 3.69
CA ASP A 281 -9.04 -9.27 3.46
C ASP A 281 -9.88 -10.36 2.82
N VAL A 282 -10.90 -10.77 3.56
CA VAL A 282 -11.94 -11.72 3.15
C VAL A 282 -13.29 -11.03 2.98
N GLY A 283 -13.28 -9.68 2.87
CA GLY A 283 -14.38 -8.69 2.94
C GLY A 283 -15.67 -8.95 2.15
N GLY A 284 -16.30 -10.08 2.41
CA GLY A 284 -17.50 -10.56 1.73
C GLY A 284 -17.93 -11.96 2.17
N ALA A 285 -17.06 -12.75 2.82
CA ALA A 285 -17.38 -14.13 3.22
C ALA A 285 -18.57 -14.26 4.19
N VAL A 286 -18.87 -13.20 4.94
CA VAL A 286 -20.00 -13.15 5.89
C VAL A 286 -21.29 -12.62 5.23
N GLU A 287 -21.18 -11.82 4.15
CA GLU A 287 -22.30 -11.11 3.52
C GLU A 287 -22.71 -11.68 2.15
N SER A 288 -21.90 -12.60 1.59
CA SER A 288 -22.15 -13.23 0.28
C SER A 288 -23.34 -14.19 0.31
N CYS A 289 -24.21 -14.09 -0.71
CA CYS A 289 -25.28 -15.05 -0.94
C CYS A 289 -24.72 -16.46 -1.20
N PRO A 290 -25.47 -17.55 -0.89
CA PRO A 290 -25.01 -18.91 -1.14
C PRO A 290 -24.58 -19.19 -2.59
N GLU A 291 -25.13 -18.45 -3.55
CA GLU A 291 -24.84 -18.58 -4.99
C GLU A 291 -23.42 -18.10 -5.38
N ASP A 292 -22.80 -17.21 -4.59
CA ASP A 292 -21.46 -16.65 -4.86
C ASP A 292 -20.33 -17.45 -4.21
N ARG A 293 -20.66 -18.51 -3.46
CA ARG A 293 -19.68 -19.30 -2.67
C ARG A 293 -18.60 -19.94 -3.53
N ASP A 294 -18.97 -20.52 -4.67
CA ASP A 294 -18.02 -21.21 -5.55
C ASP A 294 -16.99 -20.24 -6.16
N GLU A 295 -17.38 -19.01 -6.47
CA GLU A 295 -16.46 -17.97 -6.95
C GLU A 295 -15.58 -17.43 -5.82
N MET A 296 -16.15 -17.27 -4.62
CA MET A 296 -15.39 -16.88 -3.43
C MET A 296 -14.30 -17.89 -3.07
N THR A 297 -14.61 -19.19 -3.03
CA THR A 297 -13.64 -20.26 -2.73
C THR A 297 -12.52 -20.32 -3.76
N LYS A 298 -12.78 -19.97 -5.03
CA LYS A 298 -11.73 -19.86 -6.06
C LYS A 298 -10.80 -18.66 -5.83
N GLN A 299 -11.33 -17.56 -5.31
CA GLN A 299 -10.63 -16.27 -5.18
C GLN A 299 -9.84 -16.14 -3.86
N LEU A 300 -10.29 -16.78 -2.78
CA LEU A 300 -9.67 -16.65 -1.45
C LEU A 300 -8.64 -17.77 -1.17
N PRO A 301 -7.34 -17.45 -1.01
CA PRO A 301 -6.30 -18.43 -0.74
C PRO A 301 -6.52 -19.23 0.55
N VAL A 302 -7.12 -18.60 1.56
CA VAL A 302 -7.43 -19.23 2.85
C VAL A 302 -8.40 -20.41 2.70
N LEU A 303 -9.31 -20.37 1.72
CA LEU A 303 -10.28 -21.44 1.47
C LEU A 303 -9.74 -22.52 0.51
N ARG A 304 -8.78 -22.17 -0.35
CA ARG A 304 -8.26 -23.07 -1.40
C ARG A 304 -6.99 -23.83 -1.01
N ASP A 305 -6.13 -23.26 -0.16
CA ASP A 305 -4.87 -23.88 0.26
C ASP A 305 -4.94 -24.25 1.74
N ALA A 306 -5.09 -25.55 2.02
CA ALA A 306 -5.17 -26.08 3.38
C ALA A 306 -3.93 -25.77 4.26
N ARG A 307 -2.80 -25.39 3.66
CA ARG A 307 -1.60 -24.95 4.41
C ARG A 307 -1.57 -23.46 4.69
N PHE A 308 -2.47 -22.68 4.10
CA PHE A 308 -2.50 -21.23 4.27
C PHE A 308 -2.70 -20.87 5.73
N LEU A 309 -3.76 -21.40 6.36
CA LEU A 309 -4.09 -21.07 7.74
C LEU A 309 -3.00 -21.55 8.72
N PRO A 310 -2.57 -22.83 8.73
CA PRO A 310 -1.55 -23.29 9.69
C PRO A 310 -0.20 -22.55 9.57
N GLU A 311 0.30 -22.34 8.36
CA GLU A 311 1.61 -21.70 8.18
C GLU A 311 1.59 -20.20 8.50
N LEU A 312 0.54 -19.47 8.12
CA LEU A 312 0.41 -18.06 8.47
C LEU A 312 0.10 -17.88 9.95
N HIS A 313 -0.69 -18.76 10.56
CA HIS A 313 -0.92 -18.74 12.00
C HIS A 313 0.39 -18.96 12.77
N GLN A 314 1.19 -19.96 12.37
CA GLN A 314 2.52 -20.17 12.94
C GLN A 314 3.39 -18.92 12.79
N LEU A 315 3.39 -18.30 11.60
CA LEU A 315 4.17 -17.10 11.33
C LEU A 315 3.71 -15.90 12.16
N ILE A 316 2.42 -15.56 12.20
CA ILE A 316 1.92 -14.31 12.81
C ILE A 316 1.80 -14.43 14.33
N VAL A 317 1.42 -15.60 14.83
CA VAL A 317 1.02 -15.80 16.23
C VAL A 317 2.11 -16.51 17.03
N LYS A 318 2.58 -17.66 16.55
CA LYS A 318 3.45 -18.56 17.35
C LYS A 318 4.94 -18.28 17.20
N ASP A 319 5.36 -17.62 16.13
CA ASP A 319 6.76 -17.30 15.88
C ASP A 319 7.23 -16.17 16.80
N GLU A 320 8.16 -16.51 17.69
CA GLU A 320 8.73 -15.58 18.68
C GLU A 320 9.87 -14.71 18.12
N THR A 321 10.19 -14.82 16.82
CA THR A 321 11.18 -13.95 16.21
C THR A 321 10.77 -12.48 16.33
N ALA A 322 11.73 -11.65 16.77
CA ALA A 322 11.51 -10.24 17.00
C ALA A 322 11.14 -9.51 15.70
N TRP A 323 10.17 -8.59 15.82
CA TRP A 323 9.79 -7.70 14.74
C TRP A 323 10.61 -6.42 14.80
N ALA A 324 11.13 -5.98 13.65
CA ALA A 324 11.80 -4.69 13.50
C ALA A 324 10.91 -3.54 13.97
N CYS A 325 9.60 -3.64 13.72
CA CYS A 325 8.58 -2.74 14.25
C CYS A 325 7.47 -3.54 14.95
N PRO A 326 7.47 -3.65 16.31
CA PRO A 326 6.48 -4.42 17.06
C PRO A 326 5.03 -4.00 16.80
N GLY A 327 4.78 -2.71 16.53
CA GLY A 327 3.44 -2.21 16.22
C GLY A 327 2.84 -2.82 14.94
N ILE A 328 3.67 -3.20 13.96
CA ILE A 328 3.21 -3.91 12.76
C ILE A 328 2.77 -5.33 13.12
N ALA A 329 3.48 -6.00 14.03
CA ALA A 329 3.08 -7.31 14.53
C ALA A 329 1.69 -7.24 15.19
N ALA A 330 1.45 -6.22 16.00
CA ALA A 330 0.16 -5.98 16.65
C ALA A 330 -0.97 -5.78 15.62
N VAL A 331 -0.72 -4.97 14.57
CA VAL A 331 -1.69 -4.74 13.49
C VAL A 331 -1.98 -6.02 12.70
N LEU A 332 -0.95 -6.80 12.37
CA LEU A 332 -1.12 -8.06 11.63
C LEU A 332 -1.82 -9.13 12.46
N ARG A 333 -1.56 -9.22 13.77
CA ARG A 333 -2.30 -10.10 14.70
C ARG A 333 -3.77 -9.69 14.78
N PHE A 334 -4.04 -8.40 14.92
CA PHE A 334 -5.40 -7.88 14.94
C PHE A 334 -6.15 -8.20 13.64
N ALA A 335 -5.54 -7.94 12.48
CA ALA A 335 -6.12 -8.27 11.18
C ALA A 335 -6.30 -9.77 10.96
N TRP A 336 -5.34 -10.59 11.43
CA TRP A 336 -5.41 -12.04 11.36
C TRP A 336 -6.58 -12.59 12.18
N ALA A 337 -6.77 -12.11 13.42
CA ALA A 337 -7.88 -12.53 14.25
C ALA A 337 -9.24 -12.19 13.63
N LEU A 338 -9.40 -11.00 13.05
CA LEU A 338 -10.64 -10.62 12.36
C LEU A 338 -10.87 -11.46 11.10
N MET A 339 -9.81 -11.79 10.36
CA MET A 339 -9.91 -12.71 9.23
C MET A 339 -10.41 -14.09 9.69
N LEU A 340 -9.81 -14.66 10.75
CA LEU A 340 -10.25 -15.94 11.35
C LEU A 340 -11.73 -15.89 11.75
N ARG A 341 -12.16 -14.83 12.44
CA ARG A 341 -13.57 -14.62 12.81
C ARG A 341 -14.49 -14.60 11.59
N ASN A 342 -14.09 -13.91 10.52
CA ASN A 342 -14.88 -13.76 9.30
C ASN A 342 -14.99 -15.06 8.49
N VAL A 343 -14.02 -15.98 8.63
CA VAL A 343 -14.05 -17.28 7.94
C VAL A 343 -14.52 -18.44 8.83
N ALA A 344 -14.85 -18.18 10.09
CA ALA A 344 -15.19 -19.21 11.09
C ALA A 344 -16.38 -20.10 10.71
N GLN A 345 -17.30 -19.60 9.87
CA GLN A 345 -18.50 -20.33 9.44
C GLN A 345 -18.34 -21.00 8.07
N GLN A 346 -17.12 -20.99 7.49
CA GLN A 346 -16.88 -21.59 6.18
C GLN A 346 -16.65 -23.10 6.32
N PRO A 347 -17.40 -23.94 5.58
CA PRO A 347 -17.33 -25.39 5.73
C PRO A 347 -15.95 -25.96 5.35
N GLU A 348 -15.22 -25.31 4.44
CA GLU A 348 -13.87 -25.72 4.02
C GLU A 348 -12.84 -25.66 5.17
N LEU A 349 -13.15 -24.94 6.25
CA LEU A 349 -12.26 -24.71 7.38
C LEU A 349 -12.66 -25.48 8.65
N GLU A 350 -13.64 -26.41 8.56
CA GLU A 350 -14.09 -27.20 9.72
C GLU A 350 -12.93 -27.94 10.41
N ALA A 351 -11.96 -28.45 9.64
CA ALA A 351 -10.78 -29.13 10.17
C ALA A 351 -9.73 -28.19 10.80
N MET A 352 -9.92 -26.87 10.72
CA MET A 352 -8.98 -25.83 11.19
C MET A 352 -9.52 -25.04 12.38
N GLN A 353 -10.59 -25.54 13.01
CA GLN A 353 -11.31 -24.84 14.07
C GLN A 353 -10.41 -24.51 15.27
N ASP A 354 -9.46 -25.37 15.61
CA ASP A 354 -8.49 -25.13 16.71
C ASP A 354 -7.73 -23.80 16.54
N TYR A 355 -7.38 -23.42 15.30
CA TYR A 355 -6.71 -22.15 15.04
C TYR A 355 -7.66 -20.95 15.05
N ILE A 356 -8.91 -21.17 14.65
CA ILE A 356 -9.95 -20.14 14.55
C ILE A 356 -10.40 -19.72 15.95
N GLU A 357 -10.49 -20.66 16.89
CA GLU A 357 -10.88 -20.40 18.28
C GLU A 357 -9.86 -19.56 19.07
N GLU A 358 -8.63 -19.43 18.58
CA GLU A 358 -7.61 -18.54 19.18
C GLU A 358 -7.84 -17.04 18.88
N ASP A 359 -8.80 -16.68 18.02
CA ASP A 359 -8.98 -15.32 17.54
C ASP A 359 -9.17 -14.27 18.65
N GLU A 360 -9.98 -14.55 19.67
CA GLU A 360 -10.19 -13.64 20.80
C GLU A 360 -8.91 -13.41 21.61
N MET A 361 -8.12 -14.47 21.83
CA MET A 361 -6.84 -14.39 22.53
C MET A 361 -5.85 -13.53 21.72
N ILE A 362 -5.82 -13.71 20.40
CA ILE A 362 -4.94 -12.95 19.50
C ILE A 362 -5.31 -11.46 19.51
N VAL A 363 -6.61 -11.11 19.60
CA VAL A 363 -7.05 -9.71 19.77
C VAL A 363 -6.60 -9.16 21.12
N ASP A 364 -6.71 -9.93 22.20
CA ASP A 364 -6.20 -9.51 23.52
C ASP A 364 -4.69 -9.22 23.48
N ASP A 365 -3.91 -10.03 22.79
CA ASP A 365 -2.46 -9.81 22.66
C ASP A 365 -2.14 -8.60 21.77
N ALA A 366 -2.85 -8.41 20.66
CA ALA A 366 -2.70 -7.20 19.83
C ALA A 366 -3.06 -5.92 20.62
N MET A 367 -4.07 -5.97 21.48
CA MET A 367 -4.44 -4.86 22.36
C MET A 367 -3.34 -4.56 23.38
N LYS A 368 -2.77 -5.58 24.04
CA LYS A 368 -1.63 -5.43 24.97
C LYS A 368 -0.42 -4.80 24.26
N ASP A 369 -0.19 -5.16 23.00
CA ASP A 369 0.84 -4.60 22.13
C ASP A 369 0.48 -3.20 21.56
N ASN A 370 -0.56 -2.55 22.08
CA ASN A 370 -0.98 -1.18 21.77
C ASN A 370 -1.40 -0.96 20.29
N VAL A 371 -2.06 -1.93 19.65
CA VAL A 371 -2.48 -1.85 18.24
C VAL A 371 -3.21 -0.55 17.88
N PHE A 372 -4.17 -0.09 18.70
CA PHE A 372 -4.95 1.11 18.38
C PHE A 372 -4.12 2.39 18.45
N ARG A 373 -3.19 2.47 19.40
CA ARG A 373 -2.28 3.62 19.50
C ARG A 373 -1.33 3.64 18.31
N PHE A 374 -0.78 2.49 17.93
CA PHE A 374 0.09 2.38 16.77
C PHE A 374 -0.62 2.75 15.45
N LEU A 375 -1.84 2.25 15.23
CA LEU A 375 -2.66 2.65 14.07
C LEU A 375 -2.86 4.17 14.03
N LYS A 376 -3.14 4.79 15.18
CA LYS A 376 -3.40 6.23 15.26
C LYS A 376 -2.12 7.05 15.05
N ASP A 377 -1.06 6.74 15.77
CA ASP A 377 0.16 7.56 15.84
C ASP A 377 1.15 7.30 14.70
N ALA A 378 1.17 6.09 14.12
CA ALA A 378 2.09 5.73 13.06
C ALA A 378 1.42 5.60 11.68
N VAL A 379 0.21 5.03 11.60
CA VAL A 379 -0.44 4.73 10.31
C VAL A 379 -1.29 5.90 9.82
N VAL A 380 -2.29 6.35 10.59
CA VAL A 380 -3.25 7.39 10.20
C VAL A 380 -2.56 8.76 9.98
N THR A 381 -1.55 9.06 10.78
CA THR A 381 -0.73 10.30 10.69
C THR A 381 0.26 10.30 9.54
N SER A 382 0.46 9.17 8.86
CA SER A 382 1.40 9.09 7.73
C SER A 382 0.94 9.99 6.59
N LYS A 383 1.88 10.74 6.00
CA LYS A 383 1.62 11.70 4.92
C LYS A 383 0.88 11.09 3.73
N ASN A 384 1.14 9.81 3.45
CA ASN A 384 0.62 9.12 2.28
C ASN A 384 -0.63 8.28 2.57
N PHE A 385 -1.13 8.26 3.82
CA PHE A 385 -2.29 7.46 4.20
C PHE A 385 -3.55 7.83 3.42
N HIS A 386 -3.74 9.12 3.14
CA HIS A 386 -4.88 9.64 2.37
C HIS A 386 -4.57 9.91 0.89
N GLN A 387 -3.44 9.42 0.35
CA GLN A 387 -3.15 9.62 -1.09
C GLN A 387 -4.06 8.81 -2.01
N SER A 388 -4.57 7.69 -1.53
CA SER A 388 -5.49 6.81 -2.25
C SER A 388 -6.62 6.41 -1.30
N GLU A 389 -7.85 6.29 -1.81
CA GLU A 389 -9.02 5.89 -1.01
C GLU A 389 -8.93 4.46 -0.47
N PHE A 390 -8.09 3.61 -1.07
CA PHE A 390 -7.99 2.20 -0.71
C PHE A 390 -7.36 2.00 0.67
N CYS A 391 -6.42 2.87 1.07
CA CYS A 391 -5.85 2.87 2.42
C CYS A 391 -6.89 3.15 3.52
N PRO A 392 -7.59 4.30 3.52
CA PRO A 392 -8.61 4.60 4.51
C PRO A 392 -9.79 3.63 4.44
N ARG A 393 -10.25 3.19 3.25
CA ARG A 393 -11.32 2.17 3.15
C ARG A 393 -10.93 0.87 3.82
N ARG A 394 -9.70 0.39 3.62
CA ARG A 394 -9.24 -0.85 4.25
C ARG A 394 -9.13 -0.72 5.76
N LEU A 395 -8.63 0.41 6.28
CA LEU A 395 -8.62 0.65 7.72
C LEU A 395 -10.04 0.76 8.28
N HIS A 396 -10.94 1.47 7.61
CA HIS A 396 -12.34 1.57 7.99
C HIS A 396 -12.99 0.19 8.09
N ASN A 397 -12.83 -0.68 7.09
CA ASN A 397 -13.34 -2.05 7.11
C ASN A 397 -12.78 -2.85 8.29
N LEU A 398 -11.47 -2.73 8.58
CA LEU A 398 -10.84 -3.41 9.71
C LEU A 398 -11.44 -2.97 11.07
N LEU A 399 -11.67 -1.67 11.27
CA LEU A 399 -12.21 -1.14 12.53
C LEU A 399 -13.70 -1.47 12.69
N THR A 400 -14.47 -1.37 11.62
CA THR A 400 -15.90 -1.66 11.60
C THR A 400 -16.17 -3.17 11.72
N ASP A 401 -15.37 -4.02 11.09
CA ASP A 401 -15.43 -5.47 11.25
C ASP A 401 -15.17 -5.88 12.71
N PHE A 402 -14.20 -5.28 13.39
CA PHE A 402 -13.99 -5.54 14.81
C PHE A 402 -15.24 -5.23 15.66
N ILE A 403 -15.92 -4.11 15.38
CA ILE A 403 -17.14 -3.71 16.08
C ILE A 403 -18.28 -4.70 15.82
N VAL A 404 -18.45 -5.08 14.56
CA VAL A 404 -19.61 -5.84 14.08
C VAL A 404 -19.45 -7.34 14.39
N GLN A 405 -18.26 -7.89 14.19
CA GLN A 405 -17.99 -9.32 14.24
C GLN A 405 -17.55 -9.79 15.63
N MET A 406 -17.04 -8.89 16.48
CA MET A 406 -16.62 -9.21 17.86
C MET A 406 -17.30 -8.33 18.92
N PRO A 407 -18.65 -8.24 18.96
CA PRO A 407 -19.36 -7.31 19.84
C PRO A 407 -19.15 -7.62 21.34
N LEU A 408 -18.91 -8.89 21.69
CA LEU A 408 -18.59 -9.29 23.07
C LEU A 408 -17.21 -8.79 23.51
N LYS A 409 -16.20 -8.88 22.63
CA LYS A 409 -14.85 -8.38 22.91
C LYS A 409 -14.83 -6.85 23.04
N VAL A 410 -15.61 -6.16 22.21
CA VAL A 410 -15.79 -4.70 22.32
C VAL A 410 -16.46 -4.30 23.63
N LYS A 411 -17.50 -5.05 24.05
CA LYS A 411 -18.15 -4.85 25.36
C LYS A 411 -17.20 -5.12 26.52
N GLU A 412 -16.39 -6.18 26.43
CA GLU A 412 -15.36 -6.50 27.41
C GLU A 412 -14.33 -5.37 27.52
N MET A 413 -13.81 -4.89 26.39
CA MET A 413 -12.87 -3.77 26.33
C MET A 413 -13.46 -2.51 26.98
N ARG A 414 -14.73 -2.19 26.72
CA ARG A 414 -15.45 -1.09 27.37
C ARG A 414 -15.55 -1.28 28.89
N ASN A 415 -15.92 -2.47 29.35
CA ASN A 415 -16.03 -2.78 30.79
C ASN A 415 -14.68 -2.67 31.51
N ARG A 416 -13.57 -3.09 30.88
CA ARG A 416 -12.21 -2.88 31.40
C ARG A 416 -11.87 -1.39 31.49
N GLY A 417 -12.32 -0.58 30.53
CA GLY A 417 -12.20 0.88 30.56
C GLY A 417 -12.94 1.51 31.74
N ASP A 418 -14.16 1.04 32.05
CA ASP A 418 -14.93 1.50 33.22
C ASP A 418 -14.24 1.14 34.55
N GLU A 419 -13.69 -0.06 34.66
CA GLU A 419 -12.93 -0.49 35.82
C GLU A 419 -11.67 0.37 36.00
N ALA A 420 -10.91 0.59 34.93
CA ALA A 420 -9.75 1.49 34.96
C ALA A 420 -10.14 2.91 35.37
N GLY A 421 -11.28 3.43 34.88
CA GLY A 421 -11.82 4.72 35.28
C GLY A 421 -12.19 4.80 36.77
N ARG A 422 -12.77 3.73 37.33
CA ARG A 422 -13.07 3.63 38.77
C ARG A 422 -11.79 3.61 39.62
N ILE A 423 -10.77 2.88 39.19
CA ILE A 423 -9.47 2.86 39.87
C ILE A 423 -8.81 4.24 39.83
N ILE A 424 -8.78 4.91 38.67
CA ILE A 424 -8.23 6.27 38.53
C ILE A 424 -8.92 7.23 39.50
N MET A 425 -10.26 7.21 39.53
CA MET A 425 -11.04 8.07 40.41
C MET A 425 -10.79 7.79 41.89
N ALA A 426 -10.57 6.53 42.29
CA ALA A 426 -10.25 6.17 43.66
C ALA A 426 -8.87 6.73 44.08
N HIS A 427 -7.85 6.55 43.23
CA HIS A 427 -6.51 7.09 43.46
C HIS A 427 -6.49 8.62 43.54
N GLU A 428 -7.20 9.29 42.63
CA GLU A 428 -7.31 10.76 42.64
C GLU A 428 -7.96 11.29 43.93
N ARG A 429 -8.97 10.58 44.49
CA ARG A 429 -9.60 10.94 45.77
C ARG A 429 -8.65 10.79 46.96
N GLU A 430 -7.74 9.83 46.89
CA GLU A 430 -6.70 9.62 47.90
C GLU A 430 -5.49 10.55 47.70
N GLY A 431 -5.47 11.36 46.62
CA GLY A 431 -4.38 12.26 46.30
C GLY A 431 -3.11 11.55 45.82
N VAL A 432 -3.24 10.32 45.30
CA VAL A 432 -2.14 9.49 44.81
C VAL A 432 -2.23 9.34 43.30
N GLU A 433 -1.09 9.26 42.61
CA GLU A 433 -1.09 8.99 41.17
C GLU A 433 -1.65 7.59 40.86
N PRO A 434 -2.52 7.47 39.84
CA PRO A 434 -3.04 6.19 39.43
C PRO A 434 -1.95 5.32 38.77
N PRO A 435 -2.06 3.97 38.82
CA PRO A 435 -1.07 3.10 38.19
C PRO A 435 -0.96 3.34 36.68
N SER A 436 0.27 3.50 36.20
CA SER A 436 0.56 3.68 34.76
C SER A 436 0.28 2.42 33.93
N THR A 437 0.16 1.26 34.57
CA THR A 437 -0.09 -0.05 33.95
C THR A 437 -1.56 -0.32 33.65
N LEU A 438 -2.48 0.59 34.00
CA LEU A 438 -3.91 0.39 33.74
C LEU A 438 -4.19 0.29 32.23
N PRO A 439 -5.05 -0.66 31.79
CA PRO A 439 -5.36 -0.84 30.39
C PRO A 439 -6.15 0.36 29.85
N ARG A 440 -5.65 0.95 28.74
CA ARG A 440 -6.27 2.11 28.07
C ARG A 440 -6.83 1.76 26.68
N HIS A 441 -6.99 0.48 26.36
CA HIS A 441 -7.36 0.03 25.01
C HIS A 441 -8.65 0.67 24.50
N PHE A 442 -9.70 0.78 25.32
CA PHE A 442 -10.96 1.44 24.92
C PHE A 442 -10.77 2.93 24.65
N GLN A 443 -9.98 3.60 25.49
CA GLN A 443 -9.63 5.01 25.31
C GLN A 443 -8.85 5.22 24.00
N ASP A 444 -7.85 4.38 23.74
CA ASP A 444 -7.02 4.43 22.54
C ASP A 444 -7.84 4.11 21.27
N PHE A 445 -8.80 3.19 21.35
CA PHE A 445 -9.72 2.88 20.25
C PHE A 445 -10.60 4.08 19.90
N MET A 446 -11.21 4.75 20.88
CA MET A 446 -12.00 5.97 20.62
C MET A 446 -11.16 7.09 20.03
N LYS A 447 -9.92 7.28 20.53
CA LYS A 447 -8.97 8.25 19.97
C LYS A 447 -8.56 7.91 18.53
N LEU A 448 -8.38 6.63 18.21
CA LEU A 448 -8.12 6.18 16.85
C LEU A 448 -9.28 6.55 15.92
N LEU A 449 -10.51 6.23 16.31
CA LEU A 449 -11.70 6.59 15.52
C LEU A 449 -11.81 8.10 15.32
N GLY A 450 -11.58 8.90 16.38
CA GLY A 450 -11.60 10.36 16.31
C GLY A 450 -10.54 10.92 15.34
N ALA A 451 -9.30 10.46 15.46
CA ALA A 451 -8.21 10.91 14.59
C ALA A 451 -8.39 10.47 13.13
N PHE A 452 -8.84 9.24 12.90
CA PHE A 452 -9.03 8.68 11.57
C PHE A 452 -10.16 9.37 10.82
N TYR A 453 -11.33 9.51 11.46
CA TYR A 453 -12.51 10.10 10.79
C TYR A 453 -12.51 11.62 10.79
N GLY A 454 -11.76 12.27 11.70
CA GLY A 454 -11.65 13.73 11.77
C GLY A 454 -10.93 14.39 10.60
N ASN A 455 -10.28 13.61 9.73
CA ASN A 455 -9.65 14.10 8.51
C ASN A 455 -10.14 13.30 7.29
N ASP A 456 -10.92 13.93 6.42
CA ASP A 456 -11.46 13.30 5.20
C ASP A 456 -11.15 14.14 3.95
N PRO A 457 -9.87 14.24 3.55
CA PRO A 457 -9.46 15.06 2.40
C PRO A 457 -9.97 14.49 1.07
N LEU A 458 -10.42 13.24 1.05
CA LEU A 458 -10.93 12.55 -0.14
C LEU A 458 -12.46 12.57 -0.23
N GLY A 459 -13.16 13.11 0.77
CA GLY A 459 -14.63 13.18 0.81
C GLY A 459 -15.30 11.81 0.72
N LEU A 460 -14.73 10.80 1.37
CA LEU A 460 -15.24 9.42 1.31
C LEU A 460 -16.49 9.22 2.17
N GLU A 461 -16.74 10.11 3.13
CA GLU A 461 -17.89 10.08 4.03
C GLU A 461 -18.07 8.76 4.78
N LEU A 462 -16.96 8.03 5.02
CA LEU A 462 -16.93 6.76 5.75
C LEU A 462 -17.65 6.79 7.13
N PRO A 463 -17.66 7.91 7.89
CA PRO A 463 -18.40 7.99 9.15
C PRO A 463 -19.91 7.79 9.02
N LEU A 464 -20.51 7.99 7.83
CA LEU A 464 -21.95 7.81 7.63
C LEU A 464 -22.42 6.39 7.96
N GLU A 465 -21.55 5.38 7.82
CA GLU A 465 -21.87 4.00 8.17
C GLU A 465 -22.14 3.81 9.68
N TYR A 466 -21.63 4.70 10.53
CA TYR A 466 -21.89 4.65 11.97
C TYR A 466 -23.26 5.19 12.36
N TRP A 467 -23.89 5.98 11.49
CA TRP A 467 -25.14 6.68 11.79
C TRP A 467 -26.34 5.95 11.19
N CYS A 468 -27.41 5.79 11.96
CA CYS A 468 -28.68 5.30 11.42
C CYS A 468 -29.58 6.45 10.97
N THR A 469 -30.21 6.33 9.81
CA THR A 469 -31.34 7.20 9.43
C THR A 469 -32.56 6.78 10.24
N THR A 470 -32.95 7.58 11.22
CA THR A 470 -34.26 7.47 11.86
C THR A 470 -35.21 8.39 11.14
N ASP A 471 -35.76 7.95 10.01
CA ASP A 471 -36.85 8.69 9.36
C ASP A 471 -38.17 7.92 9.49
N PRO A 472 -38.99 8.20 10.52
CA PRO A 472 -40.32 7.62 10.66
C PRO A 472 -41.37 8.29 9.76
N SER A 473 -40.97 9.17 8.81
CA SER A 473 -41.90 10.05 8.09
C SER A 473 -41.83 10.06 6.56
N SER A 474 -40.99 9.24 5.91
CA SER A 474 -40.91 9.24 4.44
C SER A 474 -42.13 8.54 3.81
N SER A 475 -43.19 9.31 3.53
CA SER A 475 -44.20 8.96 2.53
C SER A 475 -43.55 8.93 1.13
N PRO A 476 -44.00 8.04 0.22
CA PRO A 476 -43.39 7.86 -1.09
C PRO A 476 -43.88 8.95 -2.05
N SER A 477 -43.15 10.06 -2.17
CA SER A 477 -43.38 10.99 -3.29
C SER A 477 -42.13 11.76 -3.74
N ALA A 478 -41.74 11.47 -4.97
CA ALA A 478 -41.20 12.38 -5.99
C ALA A 478 -39.87 13.10 -5.72
N SER A 479 -38.76 12.53 -6.24
CA SER A 479 -38.03 13.05 -7.41
C SER A 479 -36.72 12.27 -7.55
N ALA A 480 -36.74 11.27 -8.42
CA ALA A 480 -35.57 10.45 -8.71
C ALA A 480 -34.57 11.24 -9.56
N THR A 481 -33.45 11.61 -8.95
CA THR A 481 -32.23 12.02 -9.64
C THR A 481 -31.27 10.85 -9.58
N TYR A 482 -30.58 10.55 -10.68
CA TYR A 482 -29.94 9.26 -10.99
C TYR A 482 -28.74 8.80 -10.10
N VAL A 483 -28.61 9.28 -8.85
CA VAL A 483 -27.53 8.87 -7.91
C VAL A 483 -28.06 8.52 -6.51
N SER A 484 -29.37 8.49 -6.29
CA SER A 484 -29.94 8.09 -5.00
C SER A 484 -30.39 6.63 -5.02
N HIS A 485 -29.65 5.75 -4.34
CA HIS A 485 -30.03 4.35 -4.12
C HIS A 485 -31.44 4.26 -3.48
N PRO A 486 -32.37 3.51 -4.07
CA PRO A 486 -33.74 3.43 -3.57
C PRO A 486 -33.82 2.40 -2.42
N TYR A 487 -34.43 2.80 -1.29
CA TYR A 487 -34.86 1.94 -0.17
C TYR A 487 -33.76 1.29 0.70
N GLN A 488 -33.07 2.06 1.55
CA GLN A 488 -32.19 1.48 2.57
C GLN A 488 -33.00 1.01 3.79
N ARG A 489 -33.36 -0.28 3.81
CA ARG A 489 -33.59 -0.99 5.08
C ARG A 489 -32.25 -0.94 5.83
N GLN A 490 -32.22 -0.45 7.06
CA GLN A 490 -30.98 -0.35 7.86
C GLN A 490 -30.22 -1.69 7.85
N SER A 491 -28.94 -1.67 7.48
CA SER A 491 -28.14 -2.90 7.46
C SER A 491 -27.84 -3.35 8.90
N PRO A 492 -27.76 -4.66 9.18
CA PRO A 492 -27.35 -5.17 10.49
C PRO A 492 -25.98 -4.62 10.95
N ARG A 493 -25.10 -4.36 9.98
CA ARG A 493 -23.78 -3.73 10.16
C ARG A 493 -23.92 -2.31 10.71
N GLN A 494 -24.66 -1.45 10.02
CA GLN A 494 -24.93 -0.06 10.43
C GLN A 494 -25.62 0.02 11.79
N ALA A 495 -26.58 -0.86 12.06
CA ALA A 495 -27.25 -0.93 13.37
C ALA A 495 -26.27 -1.29 14.51
N SER A 496 -25.30 -2.17 14.25
CA SER A 496 -24.27 -2.57 15.22
C SER A 496 -23.28 -1.43 15.49
N LEU A 497 -22.85 -0.71 14.46
CA LEU A 497 -21.99 0.46 14.58
C LEU A 497 -22.67 1.61 15.35
N PHE A 498 -23.95 1.87 15.07
CA PHE A 498 -24.71 2.86 15.83
C PHE A 498 -24.92 2.44 17.30
N LYS A 499 -25.17 1.15 17.55
CA LYS A 499 -25.24 0.61 18.91
C LYS A 499 -23.91 0.77 19.65
N PHE A 500 -22.78 0.64 18.97
CA PHE A 500 -21.46 0.91 19.54
C PHE A 500 -21.33 2.37 19.98
N ILE A 501 -21.71 3.36 19.16
CA ILE A 501 -21.66 4.78 19.56
C ILE A 501 -22.46 5.03 20.84
N ARG A 502 -23.67 4.45 20.92
CA ARG A 502 -24.53 4.59 22.10
C ARG A 502 -23.93 3.92 23.32
N MET A 503 -23.44 2.69 23.19
CA MET A 503 -22.78 1.94 24.26
C MET A 503 -21.52 2.67 24.75
N ALA A 504 -20.77 3.28 23.84
CA ALA A 504 -19.55 4.01 24.18
C ALA A 504 -19.84 5.24 25.03
N GLY A 505 -20.99 5.91 24.86
CA GLY A 505 -21.38 7.08 25.65
C GLY A 505 -22.21 6.80 26.91
N ASP A 506 -22.64 5.55 27.12
CA ASP A 506 -23.54 5.19 28.22
C ASP A 506 -22.79 5.06 29.56
N LEU A 507 -23.26 5.78 30.58
CA LEU A 507 -22.70 5.82 31.95
C LEU A 507 -21.18 6.02 31.98
N LEU A 508 -20.67 6.93 31.15
CA LEU A 508 -19.25 7.12 30.91
C LEU A 508 -18.49 7.69 32.14
N PRO A 509 -17.36 7.08 32.57
CA PRO A 509 -16.50 7.66 33.61
C PRO A 509 -15.75 8.91 33.12
N PRO A 510 -15.37 9.85 34.00
CA PRO A 510 -14.69 11.10 33.61
C PRO A 510 -13.42 10.91 32.79
N SER A 511 -12.64 9.87 33.07
CA SER A 511 -11.38 9.55 32.38
C SER A 511 -11.57 9.21 30.90
N LEU A 512 -12.77 8.80 30.48
CA LEU A 512 -13.10 8.45 29.10
C LEU A 512 -13.84 9.57 28.36
N TYR A 513 -14.30 10.61 29.05
CA TYR A 513 -15.12 11.69 28.48
C TYR A 513 -14.47 12.38 27.30
N VAL A 514 -13.21 12.82 27.45
CA VAL A 514 -12.49 13.50 26.38
C VAL A 514 -12.38 12.60 25.14
N SER A 515 -12.03 11.33 25.33
CA SER A 515 -11.85 10.39 24.21
C SER A 515 -13.17 10.04 23.52
N TYR A 516 -14.28 10.00 24.25
CA TYR A 516 -15.60 9.86 23.65
C TYR A 516 -16.00 11.08 22.81
N ILE A 517 -15.73 12.29 23.30
CA ILE A 517 -16.00 13.52 22.54
C ILE A 517 -15.08 13.61 21.30
N ASP A 518 -13.79 13.30 21.42
CA ASP A 518 -12.85 13.25 20.29
C ASP A 518 -13.37 12.29 19.19
N MET A 519 -13.86 11.11 19.61
CA MET A 519 -14.49 10.15 18.69
C MET A 519 -15.73 10.74 18.00
N LEU A 520 -16.65 11.34 18.75
CA LEU A 520 -17.86 11.94 18.18
C LEU A 520 -17.53 13.10 17.24
N SER A 521 -16.54 13.92 17.56
CA SER A 521 -16.06 15.00 16.71
C SER A 521 -15.51 14.46 15.39
N GLY A 522 -14.69 13.39 15.43
CA GLY A 522 -14.22 12.74 14.22
C GLY A 522 -15.35 12.11 13.40
N LEU A 523 -16.32 11.47 14.04
CA LEU A 523 -17.48 10.88 13.37
C LEU A 523 -18.48 11.92 12.84
N ALA A 524 -18.32 13.21 13.17
CA ALA A 524 -19.16 14.32 12.75
C ALA A 524 -18.47 15.22 11.69
N ASN A 525 -17.64 14.64 10.81
CA ASN A 525 -16.86 15.40 9.82
C ASN A 525 -17.65 15.85 8.57
N GLY A 526 -18.87 15.33 8.35
CA GLY A 526 -19.75 15.72 7.23
C GLY A 526 -21.03 16.41 7.68
N GLU A 527 -21.80 17.02 6.76
CA GLU A 527 -23.07 17.70 7.07
C GLU A 527 -24.10 16.74 7.69
N GLU A 528 -24.36 15.62 7.03
CA GLU A 528 -25.29 14.59 7.50
C GLU A 528 -24.80 13.93 8.80
N SER A 529 -23.53 13.54 8.85
CA SER A 529 -22.90 13.01 10.07
C SER A 529 -23.00 13.96 11.27
N SER A 530 -22.80 15.26 11.04
CA SER A 530 -22.95 16.31 12.06
C SER A 530 -24.39 16.41 12.57
N ARG A 531 -25.37 16.35 11.65
CA ARG A 531 -26.79 16.35 12.00
C ARG A 531 -27.17 15.12 12.84
N HIS A 532 -26.67 13.95 12.49
CA HIS A 532 -26.87 12.72 13.28
C HIS A 532 -26.25 12.83 14.67
N CYS A 533 -25.01 13.33 14.77
CA CYS A 533 -24.33 13.55 16.04
C CYS A 533 -25.07 14.56 16.92
N PHE A 534 -25.53 15.68 16.36
CA PHE A 534 -26.37 16.66 17.06
C PHE A 534 -27.66 16.03 17.61
N ASN A 535 -28.36 15.23 16.81
CA ASN A 535 -29.58 14.56 17.23
C ASN A 535 -29.34 13.55 18.36
N LEU A 536 -28.24 12.78 18.30
CA LEU A 536 -27.83 11.88 19.38
C LEU A 536 -27.66 12.64 20.70
N LEU A 537 -26.89 13.74 20.68
CA LEU A 537 -26.62 14.55 21.87
C LEU A 537 -27.88 15.23 22.40
N LYS A 538 -28.74 15.73 21.51
CA LYS A 538 -30.04 16.33 21.86
C LYS A 538 -30.95 15.32 22.56
N MET A 539 -31.08 14.11 22.03
CA MET A 539 -31.91 13.06 22.63
C MET A 539 -31.41 12.65 24.02
N ASN A 540 -30.09 12.55 24.19
CA ASN A 540 -29.48 12.24 25.47
C ASN A 540 -29.73 13.37 26.49
N GLY A 541 -29.63 14.64 26.08
CA GLY A 541 -29.93 15.79 26.95
C GLY A 541 -31.41 15.91 27.36
N MET A 542 -32.35 15.46 26.52
CA MET A 542 -33.79 15.45 26.85
C MET A 542 -34.15 14.33 27.84
N GLY A 543 -33.41 13.23 27.88
CA GLY A 543 -33.59 12.12 28.84
C GLY A 543 -33.09 12.43 30.25
N SER A 544 -32.11 13.33 30.40
CA SER A 544 -31.54 13.75 31.69
C SER A 544 -32.34 14.85 32.41
N GLY A 545 -33.38 15.39 31.76
CA GLY A 545 -34.12 16.59 32.19
C GLY A 545 -35.03 16.46 33.43
N LYS A 546 -34.86 15.45 34.29
CA LYS A 546 -35.55 15.41 35.60
C LYS A 546 -34.65 15.59 36.82
N THR A 547 -33.33 15.62 36.66
CA THR A 547 -32.44 15.94 37.78
C THR A 547 -31.17 16.59 37.25
N ILE A 548 -31.12 17.92 37.21
CA ILE A 548 -29.95 18.74 37.56
C ILE A 548 -30.46 20.19 37.62
N ALA A 549 -30.41 20.74 38.82
CA ALA A 549 -30.62 22.15 39.09
C ALA A 549 -29.55 22.97 38.37
N ARG A 550 -29.96 24.13 37.87
CA ARG A 550 -29.10 25.20 37.36
C ARG A 550 -27.90 25.44 38.28
N CYS A 551 -26.72 25.58 37.69
CA CYS A 551 -25.70 26.51 38.15
C CYS A 551 -25.39 27.44 36.98
#